data_AF-A0A820ZA21-F1
#
_entry.id   AF-A0A820ZA21-F1
#
_cell.length_a   1.000
_cell.length_b   1.000
_cell.length_c   1.000
_cell.angle_alpha   90.00
_cell.angle_beta   90.00
_cell.angle_gamma   90.00
#
_symmetry.space_group_name_H-M   'P 1'
#
loop_
_entity.id
_entity.type
_entity.pdbx_description
1 polymer ?
#
loop_
_entity_poly.entity_id
_entity_poly.type
_entity_poly.pdbx_seq_one_letter_code
_entity_poly.pdbx_strand_id
1 'polypeptide(L)'
;MLFEIDHFLLELSKLFQQQRIKNAGSLSLTMKRYDGRTKPKTQLTKKQRLEQKNVKSKVLSSSPSTTASNDSIEYKCLVRAIYGSKKLSTVVSSKDMNRFQLAYANLLKANMDTLKKKAKESKATTPGHTSTSMNNNSPSSPVSTQQKKASTTPNKKK
;
A
#
# COMPACT_ATOMS: atom_id res chain seq x y z
N MET A 1 -7.87 17.86 -4.67
CA MET A 1 -8.64 17.91 -3.41
C MET A 1 -8.06 16.89 -2.44
N LEU A 2 -8.22 17.09 -1.12
CA LEU A 2 -7.80 16.14 -0.10
C LEU A 2 -9.01 15.24 0.24
N PHE A 3 -8.82 13.93 0.21
CA PHE A 3 -9.86 12.93 0.41
C PHE A 3 -9.55 12.03 1.62
N GLU A 4 -10.61 11.54 2.25
CA GLU A 4 -10.54 10.42 3.19
C GLU A 4 -10.08 9.13 2.50
N ILE A 5 -9.51 8.21 3.28
CA ILE A 5 -8.85 7.00 2.76
C ILE A 5 -9.79 6.16 1.89
N ASP A 6 -11.01 5.90 2.36
CA ASP A 6 -11.97 5.05 1.64
C ASP A 6 -12.47 5.70 0.35
N HIS A 7 -12.72 7.01 0.41
CA HIS A 7 -13.15 7.77 -0.77
C HIS A 7 -12.03 7.89 -1.81
N PHE A 8 -10.78 8.02 -1.34
CA PHE A 8 -9.61 8.00 -2.21
C PHE A 8 -9.48 6.66 -2.96
N LEU A 9 -9.65 5.53 -2.27
CA LEU A 9 -9.57 4.19 -2.88
C LEU A 9 -10.69 3.97 -3.92
N LEU A 10 -11.91 4.42 -3.62
CA LEU A 10 -13.04 4.34 -4.54
C LEU A 10 -12.82 5.17 -5.80
N GLU A 11 -12.43 6.44 -5.66
CA GLU A 11 -12.20 7.31 -6.81
C GLU A 11 -10.96 6.87 -7.60
N LEU A 12 -9.93 6.32 -6.94
CA LEU A 12 -8.78 5.72 -7.61
C LEU A 12 -9.19 4.51 -8.46
N SER A 13 -10.06 3.64 -7.96
CA SER A 13 -10.64 2.53 -8.75
C SER A 13 -11.37 3.03 -9.99
N LYS A 14 -12.17 4.08 -9.84
CA LYS A 14 -12.89 4.73 -10.94
C LYS A 14 -11.94 5.33 -11.97
N LEU A 15 -10.80 5.89 -11.54
CA LEU A 15 -9.77 6.38 -12.47
C LEU A 15 -9.16 5.24 -13.30
N PHE A 16 -8.86 4.09 -12.70
CA PHE A 16 -8.36 2.92 -13.44
C PHE A 16 -9.38 2.42 -14.47
N GLN A 17 -10.66 2.36 -14.12
CA GLN A 17 -11.73 2.01 -15.07
C GLN A 17 -11.82 3.01 -16.22
N GLN A 18 -11.73 4.32 -15.93
CA GLN A 18 -11.73 5.36 -16.96
C GLN A 18 -10.51 5.28 -17.87
N GLN A 19 -9.32 4.99 -17.33
CA GLN A 19 -8.12 4.79 -18.12
C GLN A 19 -8.29 3.60 -19.07
N ARG A 20 -8.88 2.48 -18.59
CA ARG A 20 -9.14 1.31 -19.43
C ARG A 20 -10.15 1.60 -20.54
N ILE A 21 -11.30 2.21 -20.21
CA ILE A 21 -12.36 2.50 -21.20
C ILE A 21 -11.87 3.46 -22.28
N LYS A 22 -11.12 4.50 -21.88
CA LYS A 22 -10.58 5.47 -22.84
C LYS A 22 -9.35 4.95 -23.59
N ASN A 23 -8.71 3.90 -23.07
CA ASN A 23 -7.46 3.32 -23.57
C ASN A 23 -6.38 4.37 -23.89
N ALA A 24 -6.36 5.47 -23.15
CA ALA A 24 -5.53 6.64 -23.45
C ALA A 24 -5.05 7.31 -22.17
N GLY A 25 -3.82 7.83 -22.22
CA GLY A 25 -3.18 8.51 -21.09
C GLY A 25 -2.61 7.55 -20.04
N SER A 26 -1.85 8.13 -19.11
CA SER A 26 -1.23 7.42 -17.99
C SER A 26 -1.77 7.96 -16.67
N LEU A 27 -2.05 7.05 -15.73
CA LEU A 27 -2.31 7.39 -14.33
C LEU A 27 -0.96 7.49 -13.60
N SER A 28 -0.66 8.67 -13.08
CA SER A 28 0.52 8.91 -12.24
C SER A 28 0.15 8.83 -10.77
N LEU A 29 0.84 7.98 -10.02
CA LEU A 29 0.63 7.81 -8.58
C LEU A 29 1.93 8.06 -7.82
N THR A 30 1.87 8.87 -6.77
CA THR A 30 3.03 9.24 -5.95
C THR A 30 2.73 9.05 -4.47
N MET A 31 3.68 8.50 -3.73
CA MET A 31 3.64 8.39 -2.27
C MET A 31 4.86 9.13 -1.71
N LYS A 32 4.66 10.10 -0.83
CA LYS A 32 5.73 10.90 -0.22
C LYS A 32 5.52 11.00 1.28
N ARG A 33 6.62 10.99 2.06
CA ARG A 33 6.53 11.30 3.50
C ARG A 33 5.95 12.69 3.70
N TYR A 34 4.93 12.80 4.54
CA TYR A 34 4.25 14.03 4.88
C TYR A 34 4.61 14.45 6.30
N ASP A 35 5.04 15.69 6.46
CA ASP A 35 5.52 16.27 7.71
C ASP A 35 4.49 17.20 8.37
N GLY A 36 3.24 17.20 7.88
CA GLY A 36 2.16 18.03 8.41
C GLY A 36 2.22 19.50 8.00
N ARG A 37 3.20 19.90 7.16
CA ARG A 37 3.34 21.30 6.75
C ARG A 37 2.27 21.68 5.73
N THR A 38 1.44 22.66 6.09
CA THR A 38 0.44 23.28 5.20
C THR A 38 0.86 24.64 4.67
N LYS A 39 1.92 25.23 5.24
CA LYS A 39 2.49 26.52 4.85
C LYS A 39 3.87 26.32 4.22
N PRO A 40 4.29 27.17 3.27
CA PRO A 40 5.65 27.14 2.74
C PRO A 40 6.64 27.36 3.89
N LYS A 41 7.82 26.73 3.80
CA LYS A 41 8.89 26.99 4.76
C LYS A 41 9.34 28.44 4.59
N THR A 42 9.15 29.27 5.62
CA THR A 42 9.63 30.65 5.61
C THR A 42 11.14 30.63 5.40
N GLN A 43 11.60 31.31 4.35
CA GLN A 43 13.03 31.55 4.16
C GLN A 43 13.46 32.50 5.27
N LEU A 44 14.15 31.99 6.28
CA LEU A 44 14.70 32.80 7.35
C LEU A 44 15.65 33.84 6.73
N THR A 45 15.39 35.13 6.97
CA THR A 45 16.34 36.21 6.64
C THR A 45 17.63 36.00 7.44
N LYS A 46 18.78 36.43 6.89
CA LYS A 46 20.12 36.23 7.51
C LYS A 46 20.18 36.63 8.99
N LYS A 47 19.40 37.63 9.43
CA LYS A 47 19.32 38.06 10.84
C LYS A 47 18.69 36.99 11.77
N GLN A 48 17.67 36.25 11.32
CA GLN A 48 17.02 35.20 12.13
C GLN A 48 17.81 33.88 12.17
N ARG A 49 18.77 33.69 11.24
CA ARG A 49 19.65 32.51 11.20
C ARG A 49 20.72 32.53 12.29
N LEU A 50 21.11 33.72 12.77
CA LEU A 50 22.15 33.86 13.79
C LEU A 50 21.62 33.54 15.20
N GLU A 51 20.35 33.86 15.46
CA GLU A 51 19.71 33.68 16.77
C GLU A 51 19.32 32.21 17.04
N GLN A 52 18.99 31.44 16.00
CA GLN A 52 18.66 30.00 16.12
C GLN A 52 19.88 29.10 16.33
N LYS A 53 21.11 29.60 16.18
CA LYS A 53 22.33 28.82 16.38
C LYS A 53 22.55 28.46 17.86
N ASN A 54 21.89 29.15 18.79
CA ASN A 54 22.04 28.92 20.23
C ASN A 54 21.06 27.90 20.84
N VAL A 55 20.06 27.39 20.09
CA VAL A 55 19.06 26.42 20.61
C VAL A 55 19.26 25.01 20.02
N LYS A 56 20.06 24.86 18.95
CA LYS A 56 20.21 23.60 18.20
C LYS A 56 21.29 22.65 18.70
N SER A 57 21.98 22.97 19.79
CA SER A 57 23.04 22.14 20.39
C SER A 57 22.53 21.09 21.40
N LYS A 58 21.22 20.99 21.67
CA LYS A 58 20.67 20.09 22.72
C LYS A 58 19.80 18.93 22.22
N VAL A 59 19.86 18.51 20.95
CA VAL A 59 18.98 17.42 20.42
C VAL A 59 19.69 16.51 19.41
N LEU A 60 20.96 16.17 19.63
CA LEU A 60 21.66 15.17 18.82
C LEU A 60 22.40 14.18 19.73
N SER A 61 21.64 13.26 20.35
CA SER A 61 22.17 11.97 20.84
C SER A 61 21.03 11.07 21.31
N SER A 62 20.44 10.29 20.42
CA SER A 62 19.89 8.98 20.79
C SER A 62 19.64 8.07 19.58
N SER A 63 20.21 6.88 19.72
CA SER A 63 20.09 5.69 18.87
C SER A 63 18.63 5.19 18.81
N PRO A 64 18.17 4.55 17.72
CA PRO A 64 16.78 4.13 17.60
C PRO A 64 16.56 2.76 18.27
N SER A 65 16.13 2.78 19.53
CA SER A 65 15.56 1.60 20.19
C SER A 65 14.22 1.94 20.86
N THR A 66 13.16 1.34 20.31
CA THR A 66 11.93 0.83 20.92
C THR A 66 11.30 1.56 22.13
N THR A 67 10.09 2.07 21.87
CA THR A 67 8.94 2.23 22.78
C THR A 67 8.94 3.31 23.86
N ALA A 68 7.95 4.21 23.70
CA ALA A 68 7.31 5.11 24.65
C ALA A 68 8.01 6.44 25.01
N SER A 69 7.19 7.51 24.96
CA SER A 69 7.43 8.93 25.26
C SER A 69 8.40 9.71 24.36
N ASN A 70 8.01 9.90 23.09
CA ASN A 70 8.40 11.07 22.28
C ASN A 70 7.12 11.79 21.88
N ASP A 71 6.85 12.96 22.46
CA ASP A 71 5.69 13.75 22.08
C ASP A 71 5.75 14.18 20.60
N SER A 72 4.93 13.48 19.80
CA SER A 72 4.13 13.99 18.69
C SER A 72 4.69 14.02 17.25
N ILE A 73 5.75 13.30 16.89
CA ILE A 73 6.09 13.11 15.45
C ILE A 73 5.27 11.95 14.88
N GLU A 74 4.01 12.24 14.52
CA GLU A 74 3.15 11.29 13.83
C GLU A 74 3.64 11.09 12.38
N TYR A 75 4.09 9.87 12.06
CA TYR A 75 4.47 9.52 10.70
C TYR A 75 3.25 9.48 9.79
N LYS A 76 3.26 10.32 8.76
CA LYS A 76 2.20 10.43 7.74
C LYS A 76 2.78 10.23 6.35
N CYS A 77 1.98 9.67 5.47
CA CYS A 77 2.27 9.55 4.04
C CYS A 77 1.23 10.35 3.25
N LEU A 78 1.68 11.17 2.31
CA LEU A 78 0.83 11.84 1.34
C LEU A 78 0.83 11.03 0.05
N VAL A 79 -0.33 10.55 -0.34
CA VAL A 79 -0.56 9.81 -1.58
C VAL A 79 -1.28 10.73 -2.57
N ARG A 80 -0.82 10.80 -3.81
CA ARG A 80 -1.45 11.62 -4.87
C ARG A 80 -1.57 10.84 -6.16
N ALA A 81 -2.78 10.81 -6.73
CA ALA A 81 -3.07 10.22 -8.02
C ALA A 81 -3.49 11.30 -9.02
N ILE A 82 -3.01 11.21 -10.25
CA ILE A 82 -3.29 12.17 -11.32
C ILE A 82 -3.59 11.42 -12.61
N TYR A 83 -4.72 11.75 -13.22
CA TYR A 83 -5.09 11.28 -14.56
C TYR A 83 -5.67 12.46 -15.35
N GLY A 84 -4.89 12.97 -16.31
CA GLY A 84 -5.22 14.20 -17.03
C GLY A 84 -5.45 15.37 -16.07
N SER A 85 -6.65 15.94 -16.11
CA SER A 85 -7.06 17.06 -15.24
C SER A 85 -7.50 16.63 -13.84
N LYS A 86 -7.81 15.35 -13.61
CA LYS A 86 -8.31 14.85 -12.32
C LYS A 86 -7.16 14.61 -11.36
N LYS A 87 -7.24 15.19 -10.16
CA LYS A 87 -6.22 15.12 -9.12
C LYS A 87 -6.82 14.68 -7.79
N LEU A 88 -6.35 13.53 -7.30
CA LEU A 88 -6.69 12.99 -5.99
C LEU A 88 -5.50 13.15 -5.05
N SER A 89 -5.76 13.42 -3.78
CA SER A 89 -4.72 13.41 -2.75
C SER A 89 -5.33 12.91 -1.44
N THR A 90 -4.60 12.10 -0.68
CA THR A 90 -4.99 11.66 0.67
C THR A 90 -3.78 11.63 1.58
N VAL A 91 -3.98 11.85 2.88
CA VAL A 91 -2.95 11.73 3.91
C VAL A 91 -3.27 10.49 4.73
N VAL A 92 -2.33 9.56 4.78
CA VAL A 92 -2.44 8.30 5.52
C VAL A 92 -1.57 8.40 6.76
N SER A 93 -2.20 8.33 7.94
CA SER A 93 -1.50 8.24 9.22
C SER A 93 -0.96 6.83 9.48
N SER A 94 0.00 6.71 10.40
CA SER A 94 0.58 5.42 10.77
C SER A 94 -0.46 4.40 11.28
N LYS A 95 -1.55 4.86 11.90
CA LYS A 95 -2.61 3.99 12.44
C LYS A 95 -3.38 3.25 11.35
N ASP A 96 -3.66 3.95 10.24
CA ASP A 96 -4.47 3.42 9.14
C ASP A 96 -3.63 2.83 8.00
N MET A 97 -2.30 2.88 8.10
CA MET A 97 -1.39 2.44 7.05
C MET A 97 -1.56 0.97 6.67
N ASN A 98 -1.74 0.08 7.66
CA ASN A 98 -1.92 -1.36 7.40
C ASN A 98 -3.21 -1.64 6.63
N ARG A 99 -4.31 -0.96 7.02
CA ARG A 99 -5.61 -1.05 6.35
C ARG A 99 -5.51 -0.52 4.92
N PHE A 100 -4.91 0.65 4.75
CA PHE A 100 -4.68 1.26 3.44
C PHE A 100 -3.85 0.33 2.55
N GLN A 101 -2.76 -0.23 3.06
CA GLN A 101 -1.86 -1.11 2.31
C GLN A 101 -2.58 -2.34 1.75
N LEU A 102 -3.42 -3.01 2.55
CA LEU A 102 -4.16 -4.19 2.10
C LEU A 102 -5.13 -3.85 0.97
N ALA A 103 -5.95 -2.81 1.15
CA ALA A 103 -6.92 -2.39 0.16
C ALA A 103 -6.26 -1.86 -1.11
N TYR A 104 -5.22 -1.04 -0.96
CA TYR A 104 -4.44 -0.47 -2.06
C TYR A 104 -3.72 -1.54 -2.88
N ALA A 105 -3.09 -2.53 -2.24
CA ALA A 105 -2.44 -3.63 -2.94
C ALA A 105 -3.42 -4.46 -3.77
N ASN A 106 -4.60 -4.75 -3.21
CA ASN A 106 -5.67 -5.45 -3.92
C ASN A 106 -6.18 -4.63 -5.11
N LEU A 107 -6.34 -3.33 -4.92
CA LEU A 107 -6.75 -2.40 -5.98
C LEU A 107 -5.77 -2.39 -7.14
N LEU A 108 -4.46 -2.29 -6.87
CA LEU A 108 -3.44 -2.32 -7.92
C LEU A 108 -3.43 -3.65 -8.67
N LYS A 109 -3.45 -4.77 -7.95
CA LYS A 109 -3.45 -6.11 -8.55
C LYS A 109 -4.65 -6.33 -9.48
N ALA A 110 -5.83 -5.85 -9.09
CA ALA A 110 -7.03 -5.95 -9.91
C ALA A 110 -7.03 -5.04 -11.15
N ASN A 111 -6.24 -3.96 -11.13
CA ASN A 111 -6.27 -2.93 -12.18
C ASN A 111 -5.05 -2.92 -13.11
N MET A 112 -3.92 -3.49 -12.71
CA MET A 112 -2.65 -3.55 -13.46
C MET A 112 -2.37 -4.95 -14.03
N ASP A 113 -3.38 -5.59 -14.60
CA ASP A 113 -3.37 -6.97 -15.11
C ASP A 113 -3.04 -7.09 -16.60
N THR A 114 -3.09 -5.98 -17.35
CA THR A 114 -2.92 -5.95 -18.81
C THR A 114 -1.46 -6.01 -19.29
N LEU A 115 -0.51 -6.27 -18.38
CA LEU A 115 0.90 -6.39 -18.71
C LEU A 115 1.18 -7.74 -19.39
N LYS A 116 2.07 -7.73 -20.40
CA LYS A 116 2.50 -8.97 -21.07
C LYS A 116 3.06 -9.94 -20.03
N LYS A 117 2.57 -11.19 -20.07
CA LYS A 117 3.13 -12.25 -19.25
C LYS A 117 4.60 -12.41 -19.62
N LYS A 118 5.48 -12.46 -18.62
CA LYS A 118 6.88 -12.83 -18.86
C LYS A 118 6.86 -14.22 -19.51
N ALA A 119 7.48 -14.35 -20.69
CA ALA A 119 7.69 -15.65 -21.29
C ALA A 119 8.46 -16.49 -20.27
N LYS A 120 7.93 -17.67 -19.96
CA LYS A 120 8.68 -18.66 -19.21
C LYS A 120 9.78 -19.12 -20.15
N GLU A 121 11.00 -18.62 -19.99
CA GLU A 121 12.14 -19.23 -20.64
C GLU A 121 12.11 -20.71 -20.27
N SER A 122 11.87 -21.55 -21.28
CA SER A 122 12.09 -22.98 -21.17
C SER A 122 13.59 -23.15 -20.92
N LYS A 123 13.98 -23.26 -19.65
CA LYS A 123 15.30 -23.76 -19.30
C LYS A 123 15.41 -25.15 -19.93
N ALA A 124 16.13 -25.24 -21.04
CA ALA A 124 16.72 -26.47 -21.49
C ALA A 124 17.55 -27.04 -20.33
N THR A 125 17.38 -28.33 -20.11
CA THR A 125 17.99 -29.13 -19.06
C THR A 125 19.51 -29.00 -19.09
N THR A 126 20.08 -28.49 -18.00
CA THR A 126 21.46 -28.79 -17.59
C THR A 126 21.39 -29.14 -16.10
N PRO A 127 21.88 -30.32 -15.67
CA PRO A 127 21.67 -30.78 -14.31
C PRO A 127 22.65 -30.10 -13.34
N GLY A 128 22.14 -29.73 -12.16
CA GLY A 128 22.95 -29.46 -10.96
C GLY A 128 23.12 -27.98 -10.59
N HIS A 129 22.23 -27.42 -9.77
CA HIS A 129 22.47 -27.29 -8.33
C HIS A 129 21.21 -26.73 -7.63
N THR A 130 21.03 -27.19 -6.40
CA THR A 130 19.84 -27.16 -5.55
C THR A 130 19.24 -25.79 -5.22
N SER A 131 17.91 -25.81 -5.19
CA SER A 131 16.96 -24.84 -4.68
C SER A 131 17.11 -24.52 -3.18
N THR A 132 16.85 -23.26 -2.79
CA THR A 132 15.92 -22.95 -1.69
C THR A 132 15.26 -21.60 -1.96
N SER A 133 13.96 -21.69 -2.27
CA SER A 133 13.00 -20.62 -2.40
C SER A 133 12.17 -20.62 -1.12
N MET A 134 12.20 -19.56 -0.32
CA MET A 134 11.24 -19.37 0.77
C MET A 134 10.15 -18.40 0.32
N ASN A 135 9.04 -19.00 -0.08
CA ASN A 135 7.72 -18.39 -0.27
C ASN A 135 6.86 -18.86 0.91
N ASN A 136 6.42 -17.95 1.79
CA ASN A 136 5.47 -18.26 2.85
C ASN A 136 4.16 -17.52 2.58
N ASN A 137 3.23 -18.23 1.96
CA ASN A 137 1.79 -18.07 2.19
C ASN A 137 1.09 -19.34 1.72
N SER A 138 0.79 -20.23 2.65
CA SER A 138 -0.25 -21.26 2.50
C SER A 138 -1.34 -21.02 3.55
N PRO A 139 -2.63 -21.15 3.17
CA PRO A 139 -3.76 -21.10 4.08
C PRO A 139 -3.90 -22.43 4.82
N SER A 140 -4.10 -22.38 6.13
CA SER A 140 -4.40 -23.55 6.95
C SER A 140 -5.90 -23.85 6.94
N SER A 141 -6.29 -25.02 6.45
CA SER A 141 -7.53 -25.71 6.78
C SER A 141 -7.18 -27.14 7.21
N PRO A 142 -7.70 -27.67 8.33
CA PRO A 142 -7.53 -29.08 8.67
C PRO A 142 -8.74 -29.92 8.23
N VAL A 143 -8.43 -30.92 7.40
CA VAL A 143 -8.73 -32.36 7.55
C VAL A 143 -10.12 -32.80 8.04
N SER A 144 -10.74 -33.62 7.18
CA SER A 144 -11.89 -34.48 7.41
C SER A 144 -11.57 -35.68 8.31
N THR A 145 -12.48 -36.06 9.21
CA THR A 145 -12.59 -37.43 9.75
C THR A 145 -14.07 -37.80 9.80
N GLN A 146 -14.38 -38.97 9.23
CA GLN A 146 -15.71 -39.56 9.08
C GLN A 146 -16.21 -40.17 10.40
N GLN A 147 -17.52 -40.05 10.69
CA GLN A 147 -18.25 -41.08 11.41
C GLN A 147 -19.70 -41.20 10.90
N LYS A 148 -20.09 -42.47 10.68
CA LYS A 148 -21.31 -43.00 10.08
C LYS A 148 -22.59 -42.67 10.87
N LYS A 149 -23.73 -42.57 10.16
CA LYS A 149 -24.95 -43.35 10.47
C LYS A 149 -25.91 -43.38 9.27
N ALA A 150 -26.46 -44.56 9.03
CA ALA A 150 -27.33 -44.94 7.92
C ALA A 150 -28.81 -44.66 8.22
N SER A 151 -29.63 -44.40 7.18
CA SER A 151 -30.96 -45.02 6.96
C SER A 151 -31.75 -44.36 5.80
N THR A 152 -31.93 -45.13 4.72
CA THR A 152 -33.19 -45.44 4.01
C THR A 152 -33.98 -44.35 3.23
N THR A 153 -33.97 -44.50 1.89
CA THR A 153 -34.86 -44.05 0.78
C THR A 153 -36.37 -44.41 1.07
N PRO A 154 -37.43 -43.93 0.36
CA PRO A 154 -37.40 -43.49 -1.03
C PRO A 154 -38.30 -42.33 -1.52
N ASN A 155 -37.77 -41.82 -2.64
CA ASN A 155 -38.36 -41.15 -3.79
C ASN A 155 -39.85 -41.46 -4.07
N LYS A 156 -40.66 -40.41 -4.30
CA LYS A 156 -42.01 -40.50 -4.88
C LYS A 156 -42.12 -39.53 -6.05
N LYS A 157 -42.10 -40.06 -7.28
CA LYS A 157 -42.54 -39.33 -8.48
C LYS A 157 -43.08 -40.33 -9.51
N LYS A 158 -44.38 -40.58 -9.43
CA LYS A 158 -45.28 -40.73 -10.57
C LYS A 158 -46.66 -40.31 -10.11
#